data_AF-A0A952LLI0-F1
#
_entry.id   AF-A0A952LLI0-F1
#
_cell.length_a   1.000
_cell.length_b   1.000
_cell.length_c   1.000
_cell.angle_alpha   90.00
_cell.angle_beta   90.00
_cell.angle_gamma   90.00
#
_symmetry.space_group_name_H-M   'P 1'
#
loop_
_entity.id
_entity.type
_entity.pdbx_description
1 polymer ?
#
loop_
_entity_poly.entity_id
_entity_poly.type
_entity_poly.pdbx_seq_one_letter_code
_entity_poly.pdbx_strand_id
1 'polypeptide(L)'
;MDTPLWMVPEAERQSELPLDVQSRGRPLTEAEMKFADSLETVFADGCHDFAQVANRLTEMNVIAPVSGSSSWSVSSLLEELQQINSQLDKAFEESGYGA
;
A
#
# COMPACT_ATOMS: atom_id res chain seq x y z
N MET A 1 -35.19 -15.79 17.01
CA MET A 1 -35.67 -14.40 16.98
C MET A 1 -34.53 -13.59 16.40
N ASP A 2 -34.75 -13.03 15.22
CA ASP A 2 -33.77 -12.23 14.49
C ASP A 2 -33.77 -10.82 15.08
N THR A 3 -32.65 -10.40 15.66
CA THR A 3 -32.57 -9.08 16.31
C THR A 3 -32.60 -8.01 15.22
N PRO A 4 -33.54 -7.04 15.28
CA PRO A 4 -33.70 -6.08 14.21
C PRO A 4 -32.49 -5.12 14.14
N LEU A 5 -32.08 -4.80 12.91
CA LEU A 5 -30.83 -4.12 12.55
C LEU A 5 -30.60 -2.72 13.20
N TRP A 6 -31.65 -2.10 13.75
CA TRP A 6 -31.57 -0.82 14.47
C TRP A 6 -31.20 -0.96 15.96
N MET A 7 -31.15 -2.20 16.46
CA MET A 7 -30.87 -2.55 17.85
C MET A 7 -29.41 -2.98 18.05
N VAL A 8 -28.62 -3.00 16.96
CA VAL A 8 -27.17 -3.20 16.99
C VAL A 8 -26.50 -1.84 17.25
N PRO A 9 -25.66 -1.71 18.30
CA PRO A 9 -25.01 -0.44 18.62
C PRO A 9 -24.16 0.06 17.43
N GLU A 10 -24.09 1.38 17.23
CA GLU A 10 -23.36 1.99 16.10
C GLU A 10 -21.85 1.63 16.08
N ALA A 11 -21.32 1.19 17.22
CA ALA A 11 -19.97 0.63 17.36
C ALA A 11 -19.79 -0.74 16.67
N GLU A 12 -20.87 -1.50 16.43
CA GLU A 12 -20.86 -2.69 15.57
C GLU A 12 -21.29 -2.38 14.12
N ARG A 13 -21.64 -1.12 13.83
CA ARG A 13 -21.68 -0.54 12.47
C ARG A 13 -20.34 0.11 12.08
N GLN A 14 -19.29 -0.03 12.88
CA GLN A 14 -17.94 0.39 12.49
C GLN A 14 -17.38 -0.62 11.51
N SER A 15 -16.86 -0.13 10.38
CA SER A 15 -16.16 -0.93 9.36
C SER A 15 -15.25 -1.97 10.03
N GLU A 16 -15.29 -3.21 9.53
CA GLU A 16 -14.50 -4.35 10.01
C GLU A 16 -12.97 -4.15 9.89
N LEU A 17 -12.54 -2.99 9.37
CA LEU A 17 -11.15 -2.63 9.13
C LEU A 17 -10.60 -1.71 10.25
N PRO A 18 -9.37 -1.96 10.73
CA PRO A 18 -8.67 -1.07 11.67
C PRO A 18 -8.57 0.37 11.15
N LEU A 19 -8.49 1.36 12.05
CA LEU A 19 -8.46 2.79 11.69
C LEU A 19 -7.33 3.16 10.72
N ASP A 20 -6.16 2.53 10.85
CA ASP A 20 -5.01 2.70 9.95
C ASP A 20 -5.21 2.04 8.57
N VAL A 21 -6.17 1.12 8.45
CA VAL A 21 -6.54 0.44 7.20
C VAL A 21 -7.68 1.17 6.50
N GLN A 22 -8.52 1.89 7.24
CA GLN A 22 -9.67 2.62 6.69
C GLN A 22 -9.28 3.65 5.62
N SER A 23 -8.13 4.31 5.73
CA SER A 23 -7.64 5.24 4.70
C SER A 23 -7.07 4.56 3.45
N ARG A 24 -6.85 3.24 3.48
CA ARG A 24 -6.30 2.43 2.37
C ARG A 24 -7.31 1.45 1.78
N GLY A 25 -8.43 1.22 2.47
CA GLY A 25 -9.44 0.22 2.12
C GLY A 25 -9.01 -1.25 2.25
N ARG A 26 -7.70 -1.54 2.32
CA ARG A 26 -7.15 -2.88 2.59
C ARG A 26 -5.80 -2.82 3.31
N PRO A 27 -5.38 -3.90 3.98
CA PRO A 27 -3.99 -4.04 4.42
C PRO A 27 -3.03 -4.10 3.21
N LEU A 28 -1.79 -3.64 3.42
CA LEU A 28 -0.71 -3.87 2.47
C LEU A 28 -0.34 -5.36 2.45
N THR A 29 0.03 -5.85 1.28
CA THR A 29 0.59 -7.20 1.11
C THR A 29 2.01 -7.26 1.68
N GLU A 30 2.50 -8.48 1.95
CA GLU A 30 3.89 -8.67 2.41
C GLU A 30 4.92 -8.12 1.41
N ALA A 31 4.64 -8.21 0.10
CA ALA A 31 5.52 -7.68 -0.93
C ALA A 31 5.56 -6.15 -0.89
N GLU A 32 4.40 -5.49 -0.77
CA GLU A 32 4.29 -4.03 -0.65
C GLU A 32 4.96 -3.52 0.64
N MET A 33 4.83 -4.25 1.76
CA MET A 33 5.51 -3.90 3.01
C MET A 33 7.04 -4.00 2.89
N LYS A 34 7.56 -5.08 2.29
CA LYS A 34 9.01 -5.22 2.04
C LYS A 34 9.54 -4.14 1.11
N PHE A 35 8.75 -3.78 0.10
CA PHE A 35 9.10 -2.68 -0.80
C PHE A 35 9.13 -1.33 -0.06
N ALA A 36 8.15 -1.06 0.80
CA ALA A 36 8.11 0.16 1.60
C ALA A 36 9.29 0.26 2.58
N ASP A 37 9.64 -0.83 3.27
CA ASP A 37 10.81 -0.92 4.16
C ASP A 37 12.13 -0.65 3.42
N SER A 38 12.24 -1.17 2.19
CA SER A 38 13.40 -0.92 1.32
C SER A 38 13.49 0.56 0.90
N LEU A 39 12.35 1.19 0.57
CA LEU A 39 12.31 2.62 0.27
C LEU A 39 12.69 3.47 1.48
N GLU A 40 12.17 3.15 2.66
CA GLU A 40 12.51 3.83 3.91
C GLU A 40 14.02 3.76 4.18
N THR A 41 14.63 2.59 3.99
CA THR A 41 16.09 2.41 4.10
C THR A 41 16.87 3.30 3.14
N VAL A 42 16.45 3.38 1.87
CA VAL A 42 17.11 4.22 0.86
C VAL A 42 16.94 5.71 1.19
N PHE A 43 15.76 6.15 1.62
CA PHE A 43 15.53 7.54 2.00
C PHE A 43 16.26 7.93 3.29
N ALA A 44 16.41 7.00 4.24
CA ALA A 44 17.17 7.23 5.47
C ALA A 44 18.66 7.50 5.21
N ASP A 45 19.22 7.00 4.10
CA ASP A 45 20.58 7.31 3.62
C ASP A 45 20.69 8.73 3.02
N GLY A 46 19.59 9.49 2.97
CA GLY A 46 19.52 10.84 2.39
C GLY A 46 19.36 10.87 0.86
N CYS A 47 19.09 9.72 0.24
CA CYS A 47 18.93 9.59 -1.19
C CYS A 47 17.48 9.92 -1.61
N HIS A 48 17.24 11.15 -2.09
CA HIS A 48 15.90 11.61 -2.49
C HIS A 48 15.71 11.75 -4.01
N ASP A 49 16.75 11.48 -4.79
CA ASP A 49 16.66 11.50 -6.25
C ASP A 49 16.12 10.16 -6.79
N PHE A 50 15.10 10.19 -7.64
CA PHE A 50 14.45 8.98 -8.14
C PHE A 50 15.39 8.05 -8.93
N ALA A 51 16.35 8.60 -9.65
CA ALA A 51 17.31 7.77 -10.40
C ALA A 51 18.27 7.05 -9.44
N GLN A 52 18.74 7.76 -8.41
CA GLN A 52 19.54 7.15 -7.36
C GLN A 52 18.73 6.10 -6.56
N VAL A 53 17.47 6.38 -6.23
CA VAL A 53 16.59 5.41 -5.55
C VAL A 53 16.43 4.14 -6.40
N ALA A 54 16.13 4.26 -7.69
CA ALA A 54 16.02 3.10 -8.58
C ALA A 54 17.34 2.30 -8.66
N ASN A 55 18.48 2.99 -8.73
CA ASN A 55 19.77 2.31 -8.71
C ASN A 55 19.99 1.55 -7.40
N ARG A 56 19.72 2.17 -6.26
CA ARG A 56 19.83 1.52 -4.94
C ARG A 56 18.92 0.30 -4.80
N LEU A 57 17.67 0.40 -5.25
CA LEU A 57 16.73 -0.72 -5.24
C LEU A 57 17.24 -1.90 -6.08
N THR A 58 17.87 -1.62 -7.22
CA THR A 58 18.53 -2.64 -8.06
C THR A 58 19.74 -3.26 -7.36
N GLU A 59 20.61 -2.43 -6.76
CA GLU A 59 21.78 -2.90 -5.98
C GLU A 59 21.35 -3.80 -4.82
N MET A 60 20.26 -3.46 -4.15
CA MET A 60 19.66 -4.21 -3.06
C MET A 60 18.86 -5.44 -3.53
N ASN A 61 18.71 -5.66 -4.84
CA ASN A 61 17.92 -6.74 -5.43
C ASN A 61 16.46 -6.78 -4.91
N VAL A 62 15.88 -5.61 -4.67
CA VAL A 62 14.49 -5.49 -4.18
C VAL A 62 13.55 -5.97 -5.27
N ILE A 63 12.60 -6.84 -4.92
CA ILE A 63 11.59 -7.34 -5.85
C ILE A 63 10.40 -6.37 -5.89
N ALA A 64 10.04 -5.93 -7.09
CA ALA A 64 8.88 -5.10 -7.34
C ALA A 64 7.58 -5.85 -6.96
N PRO A 65 6.69 -5.27 -6.16
CA PRO A 65 5.52 -5.97 -5.65
C PRO A 65 4.49 -6.31 -6.73
N VAL A 66 4.37 -5.50 -7.80
CA VAL A 66 3.39 -5.71 -8.86
C VAL A 66 3.99 -6.50 -10.02
N SER A 67 5.09 -6.03 -10.60
CA SER A 67 5.73 -6.69 -11.76
C SER A 67 6.60 -7.90 -11.41
N GLY A 68 7.06 -8.04 -10.15
CA GLY A 68 8.00 -9.09 -9.75
C GLY A 68 9.42 -8.92 -10.26
N SER A 69 9.75 -7.80 -10.90
CA SER A 69 11.10 -7.49 -11.40
C SER A 69 12.04 -7.04 -10.28
N SER A 70 13.33 -7.39 -10.36
CA SER A 70 14.38 -6.85 -9.47
C SER A 70 15.24 -5.78 -10.13
N SER A 71 14.98 -5.47 -11.41
CA SER A 71 15.70 -4.46 -12.17
C SER A 71 14.89 -3.17 -12.19
N TRP A 72 15.43 -2.12 -11.59
CA TRP A 72 14.73 -0.85 -11.42
C TRP A 72 15.27 0.23 -12.34
N SER A 73 14.33 0.96 -12.93
CA SER A 73 14.53 2.23 -13.61
C SER A 73 13.59 3.27 -12.99
N VAL A 74 13.80 4.55 -13.25
CA VAL A 74 12.86 5.59 -12.80
C VAL A 74 11.46 5.33 -13.34
N SER A 75 11.35 4.92 -14.60
CA SER A 75 10.06 4.60 -15.24
C SER A 75 9.36 3.44 -14.55
N SER A 76 10.07 2.33 -14.27
CA SER A 76 9.47 1.18 -13.59
C SER A 76 9.14 1.49 -12.14
N LEU A 77 9.94 2.30 -11.44
CA LEU A 77 9.64 2.77 -10.10
C LEU A 77 8.32 3.56 -10.04
N LEU A 78 8.15 4.52 -10.96
CA LEU A 78 6.93 5.33 -11.03
C LEU A 78 5.72 4.49 -11.42
N GLU A 79 5.88 3.56 -12.36
CA GLU A 79 4.80 2.65 -12.78
C GLU A 79 4.32 1.76 -11.63
N GLU A 80 5.25 1.16 -10.88
CA GLU A 80 4.90 0.35 -9.70
C GLU A 80 4.15 1.17 -8.65
N LEU A 81 4.63 2.38 -8.33
CA LEU A 81 3.97 3.26 -7.36
C LEU A 81 2.57 3.67 -7.83
N GLN A 82 2.40 3.98 -9.12
CA GLN A 82 1.09 4.31 -9.69
C GLN A 82 0.13 3.12 -9.63
N GLN A 83 0.59 1.91 -9.93
CA GLN A 83 -0.26 0.71 -9.88
C GLN A 83 -0.67 0.36 -8.44
N ILE A 84 0.26 0.42 -7.48
CA ILE A 84 -0.05 0.21 -6.06
C ILE A 84 -1.09 1.22 -5.60
N ASN A 85 -0.89 2.52 -5.88
CA ASN A 85 -1.85 3.56 -5.52
C ASN A 85 -3.21 3.33 -6.15
N SER A 86 -3.29 2.99 -7.44
CA SER A 86 -4.56 2.69 -8.10
C SER A 86 -5.30 1.50 -7.46
N GLN A 87 -4.57 0.48 -7.01
CA GLN A 87 -5.17 -0.65 -6.29
C GLN A 87 -5.66 -0.27 -4.89
N LEU A 88 -4.94 0.62 -4.19
CA LEU A 88 -5.36 1.14 -2.88
C LEU A 88 -6.55 2.08 -2.99
N ASP A 89 -6.57 2.96 -4.00
CA ASP A 89 -7.71 3.84 -4.30
C ASP A 89 -8.97 3.01 -4.57
N LYS A 90 -8.86 1.96 -5.40
CA LYS A 90 -9.98 1.05 -5.66
C LYS A 90 -10.45 0.33 -4.40
N ALA A 91 -9.52 -0.15 -3.57
CA ALA A 91 -9.88 -0.79 -2.30
C ALA A 91 -10.56 0.21 -1.34
N PHE A 92 -10.13 1.47 -1.35
CA PHE A 92 -10.76 2.53 -0.57
C PHE A 92 -12.18 2.83 -1.06
N GLU A 93 -12.42 2.87 -2.37
CA GLU A 93 -13.78 3.01 -2.93
C GLU A 93 -14.71 1.83 -2.56
N GLU A 94 -14.17 0.61 -2.45
CA GLU A 94 -14.95 -0.60 -2.17
C GLU A 94 -15.15 -0.86 -0.66
N SER A 95 -14.23 -0.40 0.20
CA SER A 95 -14.18 -0.82 1.62
C SER A 95 -13.65 0.25 2.58
N GLY A 96 -13.39 1.47 2.09
CA GLY A 96 -12.95 2.61 2.89
C GLY A 96 -14.06 3.19 3.77
N TYR A 97 -13.68 4.05 4.72
CA TYR A 97 -14.64 4.71 5.60
C TYR A 97 -15.56 5.63 4.79
N GLY A 98 -16.84 5.25 4.66
CA GLY A 98 -17.86 5.98 3.91
C GLY A 98 -18.24 5.40 2.54
N ALA A 99 -17.67 4.26 2.14
CA ALA A 99 -18.18 3.41 1.05
C ALA A 99 -19.49 2.71 1.42
#